data_AF-W6LC10-F1
#
_entry.id   AF-W6LC10-F1
#
_cell.length_a   1.000
_cell.length_b   1.000
_cell.length_c   1.000
_cell.angle_alpha   90.00
_cell.angle_beta   90.00
_cell.angle_gamma   90.00
#
_symmetry.space_group_name_H-M   'P 1'
#
loop_
_entity.id
_entity.type
_entity.pdbx_description
1 polymer ?
#
loop_
_entity_poly.entity_id
_entity_poly.type
_entity_poly.pdbx_seq_one_letter_code
_entity_poly.pdbx_strand_id
1 'polypeptide(L)'
;MEPKKCEPATFLKCKHEYWQHRQRVLNRKEKMFNSTPSSFEYSQPIGEGRIRPHQSDRDRQINYDNSKLVDRMLYIMQGQGGINNSPPWRDHNKAINSQHVRELNQRRIAHENLRLLERIEKVESVYKAEDFESAHAQNEIYAARISRYPYPSKHR
;
A
#
# COMPACT_ATOMS: atom_id res chain seq x y z
N MET A 1 46.03 -13.37 35.74
CA MET A 1 47.45 -12.95 35.93
C MET A 1 47.84 -13.29 37.35
N GLU A 2 48.71 -14.27 37.53
CA GLU A 2 49.23 -14.60 38.85
C GLU A 2 50.29 -13.57 39.29
N PRO A 3 50.35 -13.21 40.59
CA PRO A 3 51.34 -12.25 41.08
C PRO A 3 52.75 -12.83 40.93
N LYS A 4 53.67 -12.04 40.36
CA LYS A 4 55.10 -12.40 40.29
C LYS A 4 55.62 -12.65 41.70
N LYS A 5 56.37 -13.74 41.89
CA LYS A 5 57.00 -14.09 43.18
C LYS A 5 57.96 -12.98 43.60
N CYS A 6 57.69 -12.35 44.73
CA CYS A 6 58.58 -11.35 45.32
C CYS A 6 59.40 -11.98 46.45
N GLU A 7 60.70 -11.71 46.45
CA GLU A 7 61.62 -12.15 47.49
C GLU A 7 61.24 -11.53 48.85
N PRO A 8 61.45 -12.24 49.98
CA PRO A 8 60.90 -11.86 51.28
C PRO A 8 61.35 -10.47 51.76
N ALA A 9 62.55 -10.01 51.38
CA ALA A 9 63.07 -8.69 51.75
C ALA A 9 62.34 -7.52 51.07
N THR A 10 61.61 -7.74 49.97
CA THR A 10 60.93 -6.69 49.19
C THR A 10 59.41 -6.83 49.16
N PHE A 11 58.87 -7.77 49.95
CA PHE A 11 57.43 -8.10 49.97
C PHE A 11 56.52 -6.89 50.20
N LEU A 12 56.89 -5.99 51.11
CA LEU A 12 56.12 -4.77 51.39
C LEU A 12 56.06 -3.83 50.18
N LYS A 13 57.18 -3.70 49.45
CA LYS A 13 57.27 -2.87 48.25
C LYS A 13 56.45 -3.47 47.10
N CYS A 14 56.55 -4.77 46.88
CA CYS A 14 55.72 -5.47 45.90
C CYS A 14 54.22 -5.37 46.21
N LYS A 15 53.83 -5.47 47.49
CA LYS A 15 52.44 -5.28 47.90
C LYS A 15 51.95 -3.87 47.60
N HIS A 16 52.79 -2.86 47.84
CA HIS A 16 52.46 -1.46 47.53
C HIS A 16 52.32 -1.23 46.01
N GLU A 17 53.27 -1.73 45.22
CA GLU A 17 53.23 -1.64 43.75
C GLU A 17 52.01 -2.36 43.15
N TYR A 18 51.65 -3.53 43.71
CA TYR A 18 50.45 -4.25 43.34
C TYR A 18 49.17 -3.46 43.63
N TRP A 19 49.08 -2.83 44.80
CA TRP A 19 47.96 -1.96 45.15
C TRP A 19 47.86 -0.74 44.23
N GLN A 20 48.98 -0.07 43.96
CA GLN A 20 49.01 1.04 43.00
C GLN A 20 48.62 0.59 41.59
N HIS A 21 49.01 -0.60 41.15
CA HIS A 21 48.59 -1.15 39.88
C HIS A 21 47.07 -1.39 39.83
N ARG A 22 46.48 -2.01 40.87
CA ARG A 22 45.03 -2.19 40.93
C ARG A 22 44.29 -0.85 40.85
N GLN A 23 44.76 0.17 41.57
CA GLN A 23 44.16 1.51 41.52
C GLN A 23 44.26 2.12 40.11
N ARG A 24 45.39 1.95 39.41
CA ARG A 24 45.53 2.41 38.02
C ARG A 24 44.59 1.69 37.05
N VAL A 25 44.34 0.40 37.25
CA VAL A 25 43.40 -0.38 36.43
C VAL A 25 41.97 0.04 36.70
N LEU A 26 41.58 0.21 37.97
CA LEU A 26 40.23 0.64 38.35
C LEU A 26 39.91 2.07 37.88
N ASN A 27 40.89 2.98 37.97
CA ASN A 27 40.70 4.38 37.58
C ASN A 27 40.89 4.62 36.08
N ARG A 28 41.15 3.58 35.28
CA ARG A 28 41.30 3.71 33.83
C ARG A 28 39.92 3.95 33.21
N LYS A 29 39.68 5.17 32.72
CA LYS A 29 38.48 5.47 31.91
C LYS A 29 38.47 4.58 30.67
N GLU A 30 37.34 3.91 30.44
CA GLU A 30 37.09 3.10 29.25
C GLU A 30 37.18 4.01 28.00
N LYS A 31 38.07 3.69 27.07
CA LYS A 31 38.29 4.50 25.84
C LYS A 31 37.22 4.26 24.78
N MET A 32 36.40 3.21 24.94
CA MET A 32 35.31 2.84 24.05
C MET A 32 34.06 2.58 24.89
N PHE A 33 32.99 3.33 24.63
CA PHE A 33 31.69 3.10 25.22
C PHE A 33 31.07 1.86 24.56
N ASN A 34 31.18 0.70 25.20
CA ASN A 34 30.50 -0.54 24.79
C ASN A 34 29.12 -0.71 25.44
N SER A 35 28.61 0.33 26.11
CA SER A 35 27.23 0.36 26.59
C SER A 35 26.29 0.43 25.40
N THR A 36 25.29 -0.46 25.35
CA THR A 36 24.24 -0.41 24.34
C THR A 36 23.59 0.98 24.35
N PRO A 37 23.54 1.70 23.22
CA PRO A 37 22.91 3.01 23.18
C PRO A 37 21.43 2.88 23.54
N SER A 38 20.93 3.79 24.37
CA SER A 38 19.50 3.83 24.75
C SER A 38 18.59 4.27 23.61
N SER A 39 19.11 4.38 22.38
CA SER A 39 18.27 4.60 21.22
C SER A 39 17.37 3.38 21.04
N PHE A 40 16.06 3.64 21.05
CA PHE A 40 14.94 2.69 21.00
C PHE A 40 15.03 1.63 19.88
N GLU A 41 15.94 1.79 18.94
CA GLU A 41 16.13 0.91 17.78
C GLU A 41 16.82 -0.43 18.12
N TYR A 42 17.61 -0.51 19.20
CA TYR A 42 18.38 -1.73 19.54
C TYR A 42 17.90 -2.46 20.80
N SER A 43 16.94 -1.90 21.54
CA SER A 43 16.42 -2.50 22.78
C SER A 43 15.17 -3.36 22.58
N GLN A 44 14.82 -3.73 21.34
CA GLN A 44 13.64 -4.55 21.12
C GLN A 44 13.95 -6.03 21.40
N PRO A 45 13.17 -6.71 22.26
CA PRO A 45 13.31 -8.14 22.48
C PRO A 45 13.10 -8.89 21.15
N ILE A 46 13.96 -9.88 20.89
CA ILE A 46 13.87 -10.74 19.70
C ILE A 46 12.50 -11.45 19.73
N GLY A 47 11.60 -11.05 18.85
CA GLY A 47 10.26 -11.65 18.71
C GLY A 47 9.12 -10.64 18.60
N GLU A 48 9.31 -9.40 19.08
CA GLU A 48 8.32 -8.34 18.92
C GLU A 48 8.69 -7.49 17.71
N GLY A 49 8.15 -7.88 16.55
CA GLY A 49 8.19 -7.01 15.38
C GLY A 49 7.48 -5.68 15.69
N ARG A 50 7.91 -4.60 15.02
CA ARG A 50 7.27 -3.27 15.10
C ARG A 50 5.75 -3.42 15.17
N ILE A 51 5.13 -3.10 16.30
CA ILE A 51 3.67 -2.92 16.38
C ILE A 51 3.38 -1.74 15.48
N ARG A 52 3.03 -2.03 14.22
CA ARG A 52 2.68 -1.00 13.25
C ARG A 52 1.31 -0.49 13.68
N PRO A 53 1.06 0.83 13.76
CA PRO A 53 -0.27 1.35 14.10
C PRO A 53 -1.38 0.77 13.20
N HIS A 54 -1.04 0.42 11.95
CA HIS A 54 -1.91 -0.26 10.98
C HIS A 54 -2.24 -1.74 11.26
N GLN A 55 -1.52 -2.42 12.18
CA GLN A 55 -1.86 -3.79 12.55
C GLN A 55 -3.16 -3.83 13.35
N SER A 56 -3.40 -2.85 14.23
CA SER A 56 -4.64 -2.80 15.00
C SER A 56 -5.90 -2.68 14.14
N ASP A 57 -5.88 -1.83 13.11
CA ASP A 57 -6.99 -1.67 12.16
C ASP A 57 -7.15 -2.90 11.27
N ARG A 58 -6.03 -3.49 10.82
CA ARG A 58 -6.04 -4.71 10.01
C ARG A 58 -6.59 -5.89 10.81
N ASP A 59 -6.17 -6.05 12.06
CA ASP A 59 -6.62 -7.13 12.94
C ASP A 59 -8.08 -6.94 13.32
N ARG A 60 -8.53 -5.69 13.51
CA ARG A 60 -9.94 -5.36 13.71
C ARG A 60 -10.78 -5.72 12.48
N GLN A 61 -10.28 -5.41 11.28
CA GLN A 61 -10.95 -5.76 10.03
C GLN A 61 -11.02 -7.29 9.84
N ILE A 62 -9.92 -8.00 10.10
CA ILE A 62 -9.85 -9.46 10.04
C ILE A 62 -10.86 -10.08 11.03
N ASN A 63 -10.91 -9.58 12.26
CA ASN A 63 -11.85 -10.10 13.26
C ASN A 63 -13.31 -9.86 12.89
N TYR A 64 -13.62 -8.69 12.32
CA TYR A 64 -14.95 -8.38 11.81
C TYR A 64 -15.34 -9.27 10.61
N ASP A 65 -14.41 -9.50 9.69
CA ASP A 65 -14.65 -10.37 8.54
C ASP A 65 -14.82 -11.84 8.97
N ASN A 66 -14.05 -12.29 9.97
CA ASN A 66 -14.18 -13.60 10.56
C ASN A 66 -15.52 -13.80 11.27
N SER A 67 -16.00 -12.81 12.07
CA SER A 67 -17.30 -12.93 12.72
C SER A 67 -18.43 -13.01 11.70
N LYS A 68 -18.38 -12.17 10.66
CA LYS A 68 -19.35 -12.17 9.57
C LYS A 68 -19.34 -13.48 8.78
N LEU A 69 -18.18 -14.09 8.60
CA LEU A 69 -18.05 -15.39 7.96
C LEU A 69 -18.71 -16.48 8.80
N VAL A 70 -18.44 -16.51 10.11
CA VAL A 70 -19.05 -17.48 11.04
C VAL A 70 -20.57 -17.34 11.07
N ASP A 71 -21.10 -16.11 11.14
CA ASP A 71 -22.55 -15.87 11.11
C ASP A 71 -23.21 -16.42 9.83
N ARG A 72 -22.56 -16.22 8.68
CA ARG A 72 -23.03 -16.77 7.40
C ARG A 72 -22.96 -18.29 7.37
N MET A 73 -21.89 -18.87 7.88
CA MET A 73 -21.74 -20.33 7.99
C MET A 73 -22.82 -20.91 8.90
N LEU A 74 -23.05 -20.30 10.07
CA LEU A 74 -24.09 -20.70 11.01
C LEU A 74 -25.47 -20.65 10.37
N TYR A 75 -25.79 -19.57 9.65
CA TYR A 75 -27.03 -19.43 8.92
C TYR A 75 -27.20 -20.54 7.86
N ILE A 76 -26.16 -20.84 7.09
CA ILE A 76 -26.17 -21.93 6.09
C ILE A 76 -26.37 -23.30 6.77
N MET A 77 -25.67 -23.54 7.88
CA MET A 77 -25.74 -24.79 8.64
C MET A 77 -27.12 -24.99 9.28
N GLN A 78 -27.70 -23.93 9.85
CA GLN A 78 -29.05 -23.94 10.41
C GLN A 78 -30.12 -24.08 9.31
N GLY A 79 -29.88 -23.52 8.13
CA GLY A 79 -30.79 -23.55 6.98
C GLY A 79 -30.92 -24.89 6.26
N GLN A 80 -30.34 -25.99 6.79
CA GLN A 80 -30.45 -27.36 6.29
C GLN A 80 -30.40 -27.50 4.75
N GLY A 81 -29.49 -26.78 4.08
CA GLY A 81 -29.31 -26.93 2.63
C GLY A 81 -30.54 -26.63 1.77
N GLY A 82 -31.52 -25.88 2.29
CA GLY A 82 -32.68 -25.45 1.53
C GLY A 82 -32.30 -24.40 0.48
N ILE A 83 -31.63 -24.82 -0.60
CA ILE A 83 -31.63 -24.03 -1.83
C ILE A 83 -33.09 -23.92 -2.23
N ASN A 84 -33.66 -22.72 -2.05
CA ASN A 84 -35.02 -22.46 -2.48
C ASN A 84 -35.06 -22.56 -4.00
N ASN A 85 -35.32 -23.77 -4.49
CA ASN A 85 -35.56 -24.08 -5.89
C ASN A 85 -36.99 -23.67 -6.31
N SER A 86 -37.66 -22.81 -5.53
CA SER A 86 -38.86 -22.15 -6.03
C SER A 86 -38.47 -21.44 -7.33
N PRO A 87 -39.23 -21.65 -8.41
CA PRO A 87 -39.01 -20.88 -9.62
C PRO A 87 -39.10 -19.38 -9.26
N PRO A 88 -38.17 -18.53 -9.71
CA PRO A 88 -38.09 -17.13 -9.28
C PRO A 88 -39.36 -16.32 -9.58
N TRP A 89 -40.23 -16.83 -10.45
CA TRP A 89 -41.55 -16.26 -10.78
C TRP A 89 -42.69 -16.67 -9.83
N ARG A 90 -42.49 -17.64 -8.93
CA ARG A 90 -43.48 -18.03 -7.91
C ARG A 90 -43.40 -17.17 -6.64
N ASP A 91 -42.24 -16.57 -6.35
CA ASP A 91 -42.08 -15.61 -5.26
C ASP A 91 -42.45 -14.20 -5.74
N HIS A 92 -43.73 -13.86 -5.63
CA HIS A 92 -44.29 -12.56 -6.03
C HIS A 92 -43.51 -11.38 -5.39
N ASN A 93 -43.09 -11.54 -4.13
CA ASN A 93 -42.31 -10.55 -3.40
C ASN A 93 -40.88 -10.39 -3.97
N LYS A 94 -40.29 -11.45 -4.51
CA LYS A 94 -38.94 -11.42 -5.11
C LYS A 94 -38.96 -10.72 -6.47
N ALA A 95 -40.02 -10.94 -7.26
CA ALA A 95 -40.26 -10.21 -8.49
C ALA A 95 -40.44 -8.70 -8.24
N ILE A 96 -41.30 -8.33 -7.29
CA ILE A 96 -41.52 -6.92 -6.90
C ILE A 96 -40.23 -6.27 -6.39
N ASN A 97 -39.48 -6.96 -5.51
CA ASN A 97 -38.20 -6.46 -5.02
C ASN A 97 -37.18 -6.29 -6.15
N SER A 98 -37.13 -7.22 -7.12
CA SER A 98 -36.23 -7.10 -8.27
C SER A 98 -36.58 -5.92 -9.19
N GLN A 99 -37.87 -5.64 -9.37
CA GLN A 99 -38.34 -4.48 -10.13
C GLN A 99 -37.98 -3.17 -9.41
N HIS A 100 -38.21 -3.09 -8.10
CA HIS A 100 -37.84 -1.93 -7.30
C HIS A 100 -36.33 -1.66 -7.33
N VAL A 101 -35.49 -2.71 -7.19
CA VAL A 101 -34.03 -2.57 -7.32
C VAL A 101 -33.63 -2.10 -8.71
N ARG A 102 -34.28 -2.61 -9.76
CA ARG A 102 -34.04 -2.18 -11.15
C ARG A 102 -34.39 -0.71 -11.34
N GLU A 103 -35.54 -0.26 -10.83
CA GLU A 103 -35.96 1.14 -10.91
C GLU A 103 -35.00 2.08 -10.17
N LEU A 104 -34.56 1.70 -8.97
CA LEU A 104 -33.55 2.47 -8.22
C LEU A 104 -32.24 2.59 -9.00
N ASN A 105 -31.77 1.50 -9.59
CA ASN A 105 -30.56 1.51 -10.42
C ASN A 105 -30.73 2.36 -11.68
N GLN A 106 -31.89 2.30 -12.34
CA GLN A 106 -32.20 3.14 -13.50
C GLN A 106 -32.20 4.63 -13.14
N ARG A 107 -32.80 5.00 -11.99
CA ARG A 107 -32.77 6.40 -11.49
C ARG A 107 -31.35 6.86 -11.20
N ARG A 108 -30.52 6.00 -10.61
CA ARG A 108 -29.10 6.29 -10.36
C ARG A 108 -28.35 6.54 -11.67
N ILE A 109 -28.50 5.65 -12.65
CA ILE A 109 -27.87 5.78 -13.97
C ILE A 109 -28.33 7.06 -14.66
N ALA A 110 -29.63 7.37 -14.63
CA ALA A 110 -30.16 8.60 -15.25
C ALA A 110 -29.54 9.86 -14.63
N HIS A 111 -29.39 9.89 -13.31
CA HIS A 111 -28.76 11.00 -12.61
C HIS A 111 -27.25 11.11 -12.89
N GLU A 112 -26.54 9.98 -12.98
CA GLU A 112 -25.14 9.97 -13.41
C GLU A 112 -24.98 10.46 -14.86
N ASN A 113 -25.86 10.04 -15.77
CA ASN A 113 -25.89 10.50 -17.16
C ASN A 113 -26.17 12.00 -17.26
N LEU A 114 -27.11 12.53 -16.47
CA LEU A 114 -27.38 13.97 -16.44
C LEU A 114 -26.14 14.76 -15.99
N ARG A 115 -25.44 14.29 -14.96
CA ARG A 115 -24.18 14.92 -14.50
C ARG A 115 -23.08 14.87 -15.56
N LEU A 116 -22.99 13.78 -16.32
CA LEU A 116 -22.04 13.67 -17.43
C LEU A 116 -22.41 14.63 -18.55
N LEU A 117 -23.70 14.74 -18.89
CA LEU A 117 -24.19 15.69 -19.89
C LEU A 117 -23.86 17.13 -19.49
N GLU A 118 -24.16 17.54 -18.26
CA GLU A 118 -23.80 18.88 -17.76
C GLU A 118 -22.29 19.16 -17.83
N ARG A 119 -21.46 18.14 -17.61
CA ARG A 119 -20.01 18.27 -17.73
C ARG A 119 -19.58 18.45 -19.19
N ILE A 120 -20.17 17.68 -20.10
CA ILE A 120 -19.88 17.77 -21.53
C ILE A 120 -20.33 19.14 -22.07
N GLU A 121 -21.50 19.63 -21.68
CA GLU A 121 -22.01 20.94 -22.09
C GLU A 121 -21.15 22.11 -21.60
N LYS A 122 -20.57 22.00 -20.39
CA LYS A 122 -19.68 23.04 -19.83
C LYS A 122 -18.28 23.04 -20.41
N VAL A 123 -17.85 21.94 -21.00
CA VAL A 123 -16.49 21.79 -21.55
C VAL A 123 -16.52 22.20 -23.02
N GLU A 124 -15.79 23.25 -23.36
CA GLU A 124 -15.57 23.62 -24.76
C GLU A 124 -14.77 22.53 -25.47
N SER A 125 -15.21 22.14 -26.66
CA SER A 125 -14.52 21.14 -27.47
C SER A 125 -13.19 21.68 -27.96
N VAL A 126 -12.09 20.99 -27.64
CA VAL A 126 -10.73 21.33 -28.10
C VAL A 126 -10.62 21.30 -29.63
N TYR A 127 -11.39 20.43 -30.28
CA TYR A 127 -11.43 20.29 -31.73
C TYR A 127 -12.84 20.61 -32.23
N LYS A 128 -12.93 21.51 -33.21
CA LYS A 128 -14.17 21.79 -33.92
C LYS A 128 -14.19 20.97 -35.21
N ALA A 129 -15.31 20.32 -35.48
CA ALA A 129 -15.47 19.51 -36.70
C ALA A 129 -15.25 20.36 -37.97
N GLU A 130 -15.73 21.60 -37.97
CA GLU A 130 -15.59 22.55 -39.08
C GLU A 130 -14.11 22.88 -39.38
N ASP A 131 -13.29 23.08 -38.35
CA ASP A 131 -11.85 23.32 -38.48
C ASP A 131 -11.15 22.09 -39.07
N PHE A 132 -11.58 20.90 -38.66
CA PHE A 132 -11.02 19.65 -39.17
C PHE A 132 -11.39 19.40 -40.64
N GLU A 133 -12.64 19.63 -41.02
CA GLU A 133 -13.10 19.49 -42.40
C GLU A 133 -12.42 20.49 -43.34
N SER A 134 -12.28 21.75 -42.91
CA SER A 134 -11.58 22.77 -43.69
C SER A 134 -10.09 22.46 -43.84
N ALA A 135 -9.43 22.01 -42.76
CA ALA A 135 -8.03 21.57 -42.81
C ALA A 135 -7.85 20.34 -43.71
N HIS A 136 -8.78 19.38 -43.66
CA HIS A 136 -8.78 18.22 -44.54
C HIS A 136 -8.90 18.63 -46.01
N ALA A 137 -9.86 19.49 -46.35
CA ALA A 137 -10.02 20.00 -47.70
C ALA A 137 -8.78 20.74 -48.22
N GLN A 138 -8.10 21.53 -47.37
CA GLN A 138 -6.83 22.16 -47.75
C GLN A 138 -5.70 21.14 -47.95
N ASN A 139 -5.61 20.14 -47.10
CA ASN A 139 -4.61 19.08 -47.23
C ASN A 139 -4.76 18.29 -48.53
N GLU A 140 -5.99 18.03 -48.98
CA GLU A 140 -6.22 17.41 -50.29
C GLU A 140 -5.68 18.27 -51.44
N ILE A 141 -5.88 19.59 -51.38
CA ILE A 141 -5.34 20.53 -52.37
C ILE A 141 -3.81 20.50 -52.34
N TYR A 142 -3.19 20.50 -51.16
CA TYR A 142 -1.74 20.42 -51.03
C TYR A 142 -1.19 19.08 -51.55
N ALA A 143 -1.82 17.96 -51.19
CA ALA A 143 -1.44 16.64 -51.67
C ALA A 143 -1.55 16.55 -53.21
N ALA A 144 -2.61 17.11 -53.80
CA ALA A 144 -2.80 17.17 -55.25
C ALA A 144 -1.76 18.07 -55.96
N ARG A 145 -1.26 19.12 -55.29
CA ARG A 145 -0.16 19.96 -55.82
C ARG A 145 1.19 19.26 -55.73
N ILE A 146 1.47 18.61 -54.60
CA ILE A 146 2.72 17.87 -54.37
C ILE A 146 2.81 16.69 -55.34
N SER A 147 1.71 15.96 -55.56
CA SER A 147 1.68 14.81 -56.47
C SER A 147 1.90 15.16 -57.94
N ARG A 148 1.73 16.43 -58.34
CA ARG A 148 2.03 16.90 -59.71
C ARG A 148 3.51 16.98 -60.00
N TYR A 149 4.36 17.14 -58.98
CA TYR A 149 5.79 17.23 -59.20
C TYR A 149 6.42 15.84 -59.08
N PRO A 150 7.13 15.37 -60.11
CA PRO A 150 7.86 14.12 -60.02
C PRO A 150 8.94 14.26 -58.94
N TYR A 151 8.98 13.30 -58.02
CA TYR A 151 10.12 13.17 -57.12
C TYR A 151 11.37 13.03 -57.98
N PRO A 152 12.44 13.81 -57.74
CA PRO A 152 13.70 13.56 -58.40
C PRO A 152 14.12 12.15 -58.01
N SER A 153 14.02 11.25 -58.99
CA SER A 153 14.67 9.95 -58.98
C SER A 153 16.13 10.23 -58.71
N LYS A 154 16.56 10.01 -57.46
CA LYS A 154 17.98 10.00 -57.11
C LYS A 154 18.55 8.79 -57.83
N HIS A 155 18.96 9.02 -59.08
CA HIS A 155 19.61 8.04 -59.91
C HIS A 155 20.81 7.47 -59.16
N ARG A 156 20.85 6.13 -59.11
CA ARG A 156 22.02 5.30 -58.86
C ARG A 156 23.03 5.48 -59.98
#